data_AF-A0A7J2HU87-F1
#
_entry.id   AF-A0A7J2HU87-F1
#
_cell.length_a   1.000
_cell.length_b   1.000
_cell.length_c   1.000
_cell.angle_alpha   90.00
_cell.angle_beta   90.00
_cell.angle_gamma   90.00
#
_symmetry.space_group_name_H-M   'P 1'
#
loop_
_entity.id
_entity.type
_entity.pdbx_description
1 polymer ?
#
loop_
_entity_poly.entity_id
_entity_poly.type
_entity_poly.pdbx_seq_one_letter_code
_entity_poly.pdbx_strand_id
1 'polypeptide(L)' 'MGFLEKIGLKTSKGDRVFLGMVLLILIHLLWMRTLEKYLTLWPAFFISLALLVILVKWG' A
#
# COMPACT_ATOMS: atom_id res chain seq x y z
N MET A 1 -2.27 17.03 -9.54
CA MET A 1 -3.56 16.62 -8.95
C MET A 1 -3.53 15.12 -8.77
N GLY A 2 -3.31 14.70 -7.54
CA GLY A 2 -3.29 13.29 -7.16
C GLY A 2 -4.67 12.65 -7.28
N PHE A 3 -4.76 11.33 -7.46
CA PHE A 3 -6.07 10.68 -7.51
C PHE A 3 -6.79 10.76 -6.15
N LEU A 4 -6.07 10.87 -5.02
CA LEU A 4 -6.69 11.04 -3.71
C LEU A 4 -7.38 12.41 -3.61
N GLU A 5 -6.81 13.42 -4.25
CA GLU A 5 -7.39 14.75 -4.30
C GLU A 5 -8.69 14.78 -5.12
N LYS A 6 -8.79 13.93 -6.18
CA LYS A 6 -10.02 13.78 -6.98
C LYS A 6 -11.17 13.14 -6.20
N ILE A 7 -10.88 12.29 -5.22
CA ILE A 7 -11.88 11.69 -4.33
C ILE A 7 -12.13 12.52 -3.06
N GLY A 8 -11.61 13.76 -3.00
CA GLY A 8 -11.83 14.70 -1.90
C GLY A 8 -10.87 14.56 -0.72
N LEU A 9 -9.89 13.65 -0.79
CA LEU A 9 -8.88 13.47 0.25
C LEU A 9 -7.69 14.41 0.03
N LYS A 10 -7.69 15.53 0.77
CA LYS A 10 -6.51 16.39 0.91
C LYS A 10 -5.48 15.67 1.77
N THR A 11 -4.53 15.00 1.14
CA THR A 11 -3.45 14.26 1.80
C THR A 11 -2.12 14.94 1.55
N SER A 12 -1.36 15.17 2.61
CA SER A 12 0.04 15.60 2.51
C SER A 12 0.92 14.44 2.05
N LYS A 13 2.17 14.73 1.65
CA LYS A 13 3.14 13.67 1.33
C LYS A 13 3.37 12.72 2.52
N GLY A 14 3.37 13.24 3.74
CA GLY A 14 3.51 12.44 4.97
C GLY A 14 2.34 11.47 5.15
N ASP A 15 1.11 11.94 4.93
CA ASP A 15 -0.09 11.11 5.06
C ASP A 15 -0.09 9.95 4.05
N ARG A 16 0.39 10.20 2.82
CA ARG A 16 0.50 9.17 1.78
C ARG A 16 1.52 8.09 2.14
N VAL A 17 2.66 8.48 2.72
CA VAL A 17 3.66 7.53 3.21
C VAL A 17 3.09 6.72 4.37
N PHE A 18 2.43 7.37 5.33
CA PHE A 18 1.78 6.70 6.46
C PHE A 18 0.74 5.67 5.97
N LEU A 19 -0.14 6.08 5.05
CA LEU A 19 -1.18 5.22 4.49
C LEU A 19 -0.58 4.05 3.70
N GLY A 20 0.50 4.28 2.97
CA GLY A 20 1.25 3.22 2.32
C GLY A 20 1.90 2.22 3.29
N MET A 21 2.44 2.68 4.42
CA MET A 21 2.98 1.80 5.47
C MET A 21 1.88 0.97 6.15
N VAL A 22 0.72 1.57 6.43
CA VAL A 22 -0.45 0.86 6.97
C VAL A 22 -0.92 -0.22 6.00
N LEU A 23 -1.02 0.10 4.71
CA LEU A 23 -1.37 -0.87 3.67
C LEU A 23 -0.33 -1.98 3.55
N LEU A 24 0.96 -1.67 3.68
CA LEU A 24 2.03 -2.67 3.67
C LEU A 24 1.82 -3.70 4.77
N ILE A 25 1.60 -3.25 6.02
CA ILE A 25 1.33 -4.14 7.16
C ILE A 25 0.08 -4.98 6.89
N LEU A 26 -1.00 -4.33 6.43
CA LEU A 26 -2.28 -5.00 6.18
C LEU A 26 -2.18 -6.08 5.10
N ILE A 27 -1.45 -5.82 4.00
CA ILE A 27 -1.21 -6.79 2.93
C ILE A 27 -0.43 -7.99 3.45
N HIS A 28 0.62 -7.77 4.26
CA HIS A 28 1.42 -8.86 4.83
C HIS A 28 0.59 -9.71 5.79
N LEU A 29 -0.21 -9.08 6.67
CA LEU A 29 -1.10 -9.80 7.58
C LEU A 29 -2.16 -10.62 6.82
N LEU A 30 -2.75 -10.03 5.77
CA LEU A 30 -3.72 -10.73 4.95
C LEU A 30 -3.07 -11.90 4.20
N TRP A 31 -1.85 -11.71 3.69
CA TRP A 31 -1.08 -12.74 3.00
C TRP A 31 -0.77 -13.92 3.91
N MET A 32 -0.29 -13.66 5.12
CA MET A 32 -0.02 -14.71 6.11
C MET A 32 -1.29 -15.49 6.44
N ARG A 33 -2.43 -14.81 6.52
CA ARG A 33 -3.72 -15.45 6.77
C ARG A 33 -4.20 -16.34 5.63
N THR A 34 -4.06 -15.92 4.36
CA THR A 34 -4.78 -16.53 3.24
C THR A 34 -3.88 -17.23 2.21
N LEU A 35 -2.70 -16.69 1.93
CA LEU A 35 -1.88 -17.07 0.78
C LEU A 35 -0.55 -17.72 1.14
N GLU A 36 -0.10 -17.61 2.39
CA GLU A 36 1.19 -18.16 2.86
C GLU A 36 1.32 -19.68 2.64
N LYS A 37 0.21 -20.41 2.64
CA LYS A 37 0.20 -21.85 2.34
C LYS A 37 0.57 -22.18 0.88
N TYR A 38 0.43 -21.22 -0.03
CA TYR A 38 0.57 -21.42 -1.47
C TYR A 38 1.73 -20.63 -2.07
N LEU A 39 2.05 -19.48 -1.49
CA LEU A 39 3.04 -18.55 -2.03
C LEU A 39 3.92 -17.99 -0.90
N THR A 40 5.20 -17.78 -1.21
CA THR A 40 6.14 -17.11 -0.31
C THR A 40 5.71 -15.66 -0.03
N LEU A 41 6.31 -15.02 0.97
CA LEU A 41 6.01 -13.63 1.35
C LEU A 41 6.52 -12.58 0.35
N TRP A 42 7.44 -12.95 -0.54
CA TRP A 42 8.06 -12.03 -1.50
C TRP A 42 7.09 -11.26 -2.40
N PRO A 43 6.05 -11.88 -3.00
CA PRO A 43 5.10 -11.15 -3.82
C PRO A 43 4.27 -10.14 -3.00
N ALA A 44 3.94 -10.46 -1.73
CA ALA A 44 3.28 -9.51 -0.83
C ALA A 44 4.12 -8.24 -0.65
N PHE A 45 5.44 -8.41 -0.47
CA PHE A 45 6.39 -7.32 -0.38
C PHE A 45 6.43 -6.48 -1.65
N PHE A 46 6.53 -7.09 -2.84
CA PHE A 46 6.55 -6.35 -4.10
C PHE A 46 5.23 -5.61 -4.37
N ILE A 47 4.08 -6.22 -4.07
CA ILE A 47 2.76 -5.59 -4.22
C ILE A 47 2.65 -4.36 -3.31
N SER A 48 3.04 -4.51 -2.04
CA SER A 48 2.96 -3.41 -1.07
C SER A 48 3.96 -2.29 -1.38
N LEU A 49 5.17 -2.61 -1.86
CA LEU A 49 6.14 -1.62 -2.32
C LEU A 49 5.63 -0.84 -3.55
N ALA A 50 5.05 -1.54 -4.53
CA ALA A 50 4.45 -0.92 -5.70
C ALA A 50 3.30 0.03 -5.32
N LEU A 51 2.44 -0.40 -4.40
CA LEU A 51 1.36 0.43 -3.87
C LEU A 51 1.89 1.69 -3.16
N LEU A 52 2.93 1.56 -2.33
CA LEU A 52 3.55 2.71 -1.68
C LEU A 52 4.07 3.73 -2.70
N VAL A 53 4.76 3.26 -3.75
CA VAL A 53 5.27 4.13 -4.83
C VAL A 53 4.11 4.83 -5.55
N ILE A 54 3.03 4.11 -5.85
CA ILE A 54 1.84 4.67 -6.50
C ILE A 54 1.18 5.73 -5.60
N LEU A 55 1.03 5.46 -4.29
CA LEU A 55 0.45 6.38 -3.32
C LEU A 55 1.26 7.66 -3.18
N VAL A 56 2.59 7.54 -3.11
CA VAL A 56 3.46 8.71 -2.95
C VAL A 56 3.54 9.53 -4.25
N LYS A 57 3.62 8.87 -5.41
CA LYS A 57 3.82 9.53 -6.70
C LYS A 57 2.53 10.09 -7.30
N TRP A 58 1.42 9.36 -7.17
CA TRP A 58 0.15 9.64 -7.85
C TRP A 58 -1.06 9.77 -6.93
N GLY A 59 -0.92 9.45 -5.64
CA GLY A 59 -1.93 9.80 -4.64
C GLY A 59 -2.24 11.28 -4.68
#